data_AF-A0A318D1Y5-F1
#
_entry.id   AF-A0A318D1Y5-F1
#
_cell.length_a   1.000
_cell.length_b   1.000
_cell.length_c   1.000
_cell.angle_alpha   90.00
_cell.angle_beta   90.00
_cell.angle_gamma   90.00
#
_symmetry.space_group_name_H-M   'P 1'
#
loop_
_entity.id
_entity.type
_entity.pdbx_description
1 polymer ?
#
loop_
_entity_poly.entity_id
_entity_poly.type
_entity_poly.pdbx_seq_one_letter_code
_entity_poly.pdbx_strand_id
1 'polypeptide(L)'
;MNLRIALKTPKVSRQVFAILWSAFVVLFIVAGWLQERWTFALIGVPVTILLGWWQLVMLNRLYEHITELVFFEGQWFIIEKDLKVAIEVKKDTVTWPLWVTLKYRELDPSSPQSVRQLILFRDSMKESEFRDLSRTLKFYKAS
;
A
#
# COMPACT_ATOMS: atom_id res chain seq x y z
N MET A 1 11.12 -8.11 22.30
CA MET A 1 10.00 -8.81 21.62
C MET A 1 10.31 -8.79 20.13
N ASN A 2 10.39 -9.94 19.49
CA ASN A 2 10.72 -10.03 18.06
C ASN A 2 9.40 -10.09 17.29
N LEU A 3 9.07 -9.03 16.54
CA LEU A 3 7.89 -9.01 15.68
C LEU A 3 8.35 -9.37 14.26
N ARG A 4 7.74 -10.36 13.63
CA ARG A 4 8.02 -10.75 12.25
C ARG A 4 6.70 -10.85 11.52
N ILE A 5 6.51 -10.01 10.51
CA ILE A 5 5.27 -9.90 9.73
C ILE A 5 5.61 -10.34 8.31
N ALA A 6 5.05 -11.47 7.91
CA ALA A 6 5.14 -11.94 6.53
C ALA A 6 4.08 -11.21 5.69
N LEU A 7 4.51 -10.56 4.61
CA LEU A 7 3.62 -9.81 3.73
C LEU A 7 3.07 -10.73 2.64
N LYS A 8 1.75 -10.69 2.46
CA LYS A 8 1.04 -11.42 1.41
C LYS A 8 0.47 -10.46 0.39
N THR A 9 0.29 -10.93 -0.85
CA THR A 9 -0.39 -10.17 -1.89
C THR A 9 -1.82 -9.84 -1.43
N PRO A 10 -2.25 -8.56 -1.47
CA PRO A 10 -3.51 -8.13 -0.89
C PRO A 10 -4.68 -8.54 -1.81
N LYS A 11 -5.52 -9.48 -1.37
CA LYS A 11 -6.63 -10.04 -2.15
C LYS A 11 -7.92 -9.25 -2.00
N VAL A 12 -8.25 -8.84 -0.77
CA VAL A 12 -9.48 -8.13 -0.45
C VAL A 12 -9.38 -6.70 -0.93
N SER A 13 -8.25 -6.02 -0.70
CA SER A 13 -8.04 -4.67 -1.23
C SER A 13 -8.12 -4.65 -2.75
N ARG A 14 -7.58 -5.66 -3.44
CA ARG A 14 -7.72 -5.79 -4.91
C ARG A 14 -9.19 -5.89 -5.33
N GLN A 15 -9.99 -6.70 -4.65
CA GLN A 15 -11.43 -6.80 -4.94
C GLN A 15 -12.15 -5.47 -4.70
N VAL A 16 -11.86 -4.80 -3.59
CA VAL A 16 -12.44 -3.48 -3.27
C VAL A 16 -12.10 -2.44 -4.34
N PHE A 17 -10.84 -2.37 -4.79
CA PHE A 17 -10.45 -1.46 -5.85
C PHE A 17 -11.08 -1.82 -7.20
N ALA A 18 -11.18 -3.12 -7.54
CA ALA A 18 -11.85 -3.55 -8.77
C ALA A 18 -13.35 -3.18 -8.79
N ILE A 19 -14.04 -3.33 -7.65
CA ILE A 19 -15.44 -2.92 -7.49
C ILE A 19 -15.56 -1.40 -7.61
N LEU A 20 -14.68 -0.64 -6.95
CA LEU A 20 -14.66 0.82 -7.02
C LEU A 20 -14.48 1.33 -8.45
N TRP A 21 -13.52 0.77 -9.19
CA TRP A 21 -13.28 1.15 -10.59
C TRP A 21 -14.44 0.75 -11.51
N SER A 22 -15.04 -0.42 -11.28
CA SER A 22 -16.27 -0.82 -11.98
C SER A 22 -17.41 0.17 -11.72
N ALA A 23 -17.57 0.63 -10.47
CA ALA A 23 -18.58 1.62 -10.12
C ALA A 23 -18.36 2.97 -10.84
N PHE A 24 -17.11 3.43 -10.97
CA PHE A 24 -16.81 4.63 -11.75
C PHE A 24 -17.16 4.47 -13.24
N VAL A 25 -16.86 3.31 -13.84
CA VAL A 25 -17.24 3.04 -15.24
C VAL A 25 -18.75 3.12 -15.41
N VAL A 26 -19.52 2.46 -14.53
CA VAL A 26 -20.98 2.53 -14.54
C VAL A 26 -21.46 3.97 -14.38
N LEU A 27 -20.85 4.76 -13.49
CA LEU A 27 -21.20 6.15 -13.27
C LEU A 27 -20.99 7.00 -14.53
N PHE A 28 -19.89 6.82 -15.26
CA PHE A 28 -19.66 7.53 -16.53
C PHE A 28 -20.67 7.12 -17.62
N ILE A 29 -21.05 5.84 -17.70
CA ILE A 29 -22.06 5.37 -18.64
C ILE A 29 -23.43 5.97 -18.32
N VAL A 30 -23.84 5.93 -17.04
CA VAL A 30 -25.12 6.50 -16.57
C VAL A 30 -25.13 8.01 -16.77
N ALA A 31 -24.03 8.72 -16.46
CA ALA A 31 -23.93 10.16 -16.66
C ALA A 31 -23.99 10.53 -18.16
N GLY A 32 -23.32 9.77 -19.02
CA GLY A 32 -23.41 9.95 -20.48
C GLY A 32 -24.82 9.75 -21.01
N TRP A 33 -25.54 8.78 -20.46
CA TRP A 33 -26.95 8.51 -20.79
C TRP A 33 -27.86 9.65 -20.32
N LEU A 34 -27.77 10.06 -19.05
CA LEU A 34 -28.65 11.07 -18.44
C LEU A 34 -28.43 12.48 -18.99
N GLN A 35 -27.20 12.81 -19.36
CA GLN A 35 -26.85 14.16 -19.85
C GLN A 35 -26.89 14.25 -21.38
N GLU A 36 -27.18 13.15 -22.09
CA GLU A 36 -27.06 13.01 -23.56
C GLU A 36 -25.69 13.42 -24.13
N ARG A 37 -24.69 13.60 -23.27
CA ARG A 37 -23.32 14.01 -23.60
C ARG A 37 -22.40 12.80 -23.54
N TRP A 38 -22.53 11.95 -24.56
CA TRP A 38 -21.69 10.76 -24.74
C TRP A 38 -20.20 11.06 -24.83
N THR A 39 -19.81 12.29 -25.16
CA THR A 39 -18.40 12.73 -25.14
C THR A 39 -17.73 12.52 -23.78
N PHE A 40 -18.44 12.73 -22.66
CA PHE A 40 -17.91 12.45 -21.33
C PHE A 40 -17.76 10.96 -21.05
N ALA A 41 -18.67 10.11 -21.56
CA ALA A 41 -18.55 8.66 -21.43
C ALA A 41 -17.43 8.11 -22.32
N LEU A 42 -17.31 8.60 -23.56
CA LEU A 42 -16.29 8.20 -24.55
C LEU A 42 -14.87 8.49 -24.08
N ILE A 43 -14.65 9.53 -23.28
CA ILE A 43 -13.33 9.86 -22.71
C ILE A 43 -13.20 9.27 -21.31
N GLY A 44 -14.23 9.44 -20.47
CA GLY A 44 -14.21 9.03 -19.07
C GLY A 44 -14.08 7.52 -18.87
N VAL A 45 -14.78 6.71 -19.67
CA VAL A 45 -14.72 5.24 -19.55
C VAL A 45 -13.32 4.71 -19.89
N PRO A 46 -12.70 5.01 -21.05
CA PRO A 46 -11.35 4.55 -21.34
C PRO A 46 -10.31 5.01 -20.32
N VAL A 47 -10.37 6.28 -19.89
CA VAL A 47 -9.45 6.80 -18.87
C VAL A 47 -9.62 6.05 -17.54
N THR A 48 -10.86 5.80 -17.12
CA THR A 48 -11.18 5.05 -15.90
C THR A 48 -10.67 3.61 -15.98
N ILE A 49 -10.85 2.94 -17.13
CA ILE A 49 -10.36 1.58 -17.35
C ILE A 49 -8.82 1.54 -17.29
N LEU A 50 -8.14 2.47 -17.96
CA LEU A 50 -6.67 2.54 -17.98
C LEU A 50 -6.10 2.80 -16.58
N LEU A 51 -6.67 3.75 -15.85
CA LEU A 51 -6.25 4.06 -14.47
C LEU A 51 -6.53 2.90 -13.52
N GLY A 52 -7.71 2.27 -13.64
CA GLY A 52 -8.07 1.11 -12.83
C GLY A 52 -7.17 -0.09 -13.10
N TRP A 53 -6.86 -0.36 -14.37
CA TRP A 53 -5.91 -1.40 -14.75
C TRP A 53 -4.51 -1.12 -14.20
N TRP A 54 -4.01 0.10 -14.40
CA TRP A 54 -2.70 0.52 -13.89
C TRP A 54 -2.61 0.35 -12.36
N GLN A 55 -3.64 0.76 -11.63
CA GLN A 55 -3.68 0.63 -10.18
C GLN A 55 -3.70 -0.84 -9.72
N LEU A 56 -4.46 -1.71 -10.42
CA LEU A 56 -4.48 -3.15 -10.12
C LEU A 56 -3.13 -3.81 -10.40
N VAL A 57 -2.43 -3.42 -11.47
CA VAL A 57 -1.07 -3.88 -11.77
C VAL A 57 -0.10 -3.44 -10.66
N MET A 58 -0.17 -2.17 -10.22
CA MET A 58 0.66 -1.66 -9.13
C MET A 58 0.39 -2.37 -7.81
N LEU A 59 -0.86 -2.68 -7.49
CA LEU A 59 -1.24 -3.47 -6.31
C LEU A 59 -0.66 -4.89 -6.34
N ASN A 60 -0.61 -5.53 -7.50
CA ASN A 60 -0.02 -6.87 -7.65
C ASN A 60 1.51 -6.85 -7.48
N ARG A 61 2.17 -5.74 -7.85
CA ARG A 61 3.62 -5.56 -7.73
C ARG A 61 4.08 -4.94 -6.41
N LEU A 62 3.14 -4.52 -5.56
CA LEU A 62 3.41 -3.74 -4.35
C LEU A 62 4.40 -4.42 -3.38
N TYR A 63 4.37 -5.75 -3.32
CA TYR A 63 5.22 -6.58 -2.46
C TYR A 63 6.14 -7.52 -3.26
N GLU A 64 6.37 -7.25 -4.54
CA GLU A 64 7.19 -8.13 -5.40
C GLU A 64 8.63 -8.25 -4.89
N HIS A 65 9.12 -7.26 -4.15
CA HIS A 65 10.49 -7.25 -3.63
C HIS A 65 10.54 -7.34 -2.10
N ILE A 66 9.48 -6.94 -1.40
CA ILE A 66 9.44 -6.86 0.06
C ILE A 66 8.64 -8.05 0.60
N THR A 67 9.33 -9.03 1.16
CA THR A 67 8.72 -10.28 1.64
C THR A 67 8.28 -10.20 3.09
N GLU A 68 9.08 -9.54 3.95
CA GLU A 68 8.81 -9.51 5.38
C GLU A 68 9.23 -8.20 6.04
N LEU A 69 8.57 -7.89 7.15
CA LEU A 69 8.86 -6.74 8.00
C LEU A 69 9.16 -7.23 9.41
N VAL A 70 10.36 -6.92 9.91
CA VAL A 70 10.90 -7.46 11.16
C VAL A 70 11.20 -6.32 12.13
N PHE A 71 10.75 -6.42 13.37
CA PHE A 71 11.17 -5.57 14.47
C PHE A 71 12.08 -6.35 15.40
N PHE A 72 13.32 -5.89 15.53
CA PHE A 72 14.35 -6.55 16.33
C PHE A 72 15.22 -5.49 17.03
N GLU A 73 15.52 -5.69 18.31
CA GLU A 73 16.39 -4.81 19.10
C GLU A 73 16.07 -3.30 19.03
N GLY A 74 14.79 -2.94 18.91
CA GLY A 74 14.36 -1.54 18.85
C GLY A 74 14.44 -0.90 17.45
N GLN A 75 14.84 -1.66 16.42
CA GLN A 75 14.93 -1.22 15.04
C GLN A 75 13.99 -2.01 14.13
N TRP A 76 13.51 -1.35 13.07
CA TRP A 76 12.73 -1.98 12.01
C TRP A 76 13.66 -2.43 10.89
N PHE A 77 13.35 -3.58 10.32
CA PHE A 77 14.05 -4.17 9.19
C PHE A 77 13.01 -4.59 8.14
N ILE A 78 13.37 -4.42 6.88
CA ILE A 78 12.64 -5.01 5.75
C ILE A 78 13.52 -6.12 5.19
N ILE A 79 12.92 -7.26 4.88
CA ILE A 79 13.58 -8.31 4.10
C ILE A 79 13.17 -8.10 2.64
N GLU A 80 14.16 -7.79 1.81
CA GLU A 80 14.02 -7.60 0.37
C GLU A 80 14.82 -8.68 -0.38
N LYS A 81 14.16 -9.57 -1.14
CA LYS A 81 14.84 -10.65 -1.91
C LYS A 81 15.97 -11.37 -1.13
N ASP A 82 15.67 -11.79 0.10
CA ASP A 82 16.59 -12.45 1.05
C ASP A 82 17.68 -11.57 1.69
N LEU A 83 17.75 -10.29 1.36
CA LEU A 83 18.60 -9.32 2.03
C LEU A 83 17.84 -8.62 3.17
N LYS A 84 18.36 -8.71 4.39
CA LYS A 84 17.83 -7.98 5.55
C LYS A 84 18.38 -6.56 5.54
N VAL A 85 17.53 -5.59 5.20
CA VAL A 85 17.88 -4.16 5.18
C VAL A 85 17.33 -3.49 6.42
N ALA A 86 18.20 -2.82 7.17
CA ALA A 86 17.80 -1.99 8.30
C ALA A 86 17.12 -0.72 7.78
N ILE A 87 15.98 -0.36 8.39
CA ILE A 87 15.21 0.82 7.98
C ILE A 87 14.95 1.76 9.15
N GLU A 88 15.03 3.05 8.87
CA GLU A 88 14.61 4.11 9.78
C GLU A 88 13.17 4.52 9.43
N VAL A 89 12.23 4.31 10.35
CA VAL A 89 10.83 4.68 10.17
C VAL A 89 10.64 6.16 10.47
N LYS A 90 10.13 6.93 9.50
CA LYS A 90 9.86 8.36 9.69
C LYS A 90 8.51 8.60 10.39
N LYS A 91 8.44 9.71 11.14
CA LYS A 91 7.24 10.17 11.87
C LYS A 91 6.01 10.36 10.99
N ASP A 92 6.19 10.62 9.69
CA ASP A 92 5.13 10.83 8.70
C ASP A 92 4.40 9.55 8.25
N THR A 93 4.56 8.46 9.01
CA THR A 93 3.80 7.23 8.82
C THR A 93 2.33 7.49 9.12
N VAL A 94 1.45 7.16 8.17
CA VAL A 94 -0.01 7.38 8.26
C VAL A 94 -0.71 6.05 8.45
N THR A 95 -1.47 5.93 9.53
CA THR A 95 -2.26 4.73 9.86
C THR A 95 -3.72 4.96 9.48
N TRP A 96 -4.21 4.23 8.49
CA TRP A 96 -5.63 4.16 8.12
C TRP A 96 -6.26 2.84 8.59
N PRO A 97 -7.60 2.74 8.65
CA PRO A 97 -8.29 1.50 9.05
C PRO A 97 -7.97 0.29 8.15
N LEU A 98 -7.67 0.55 6.88
CA LEU A 98 -7.46 -0.47 5.84
C LEU A 98 -5.99 -0.62 5.41
N TRP A 99 -5.13 0.37 5.68
CA TRP A 99 -3.72 0.32 5.32
C TRP A 99 -2.86 1.18 6.23
N VAL A 100 -1.56 0.93 6.26
CA VAL A 100 -0.57 1.78 6.91
C VAL A 100 0.46 2.21 5.87
N THR A 101 0.68 3.50 5.74
CA THR A 101 1.73 4.05 4.91
C THR A 101 2.98 4.22 5.75
N LEU A 102 3.98 3.37 5.53
CA LEU A 102 5.27 3.39 6.21
C LEU A 102 6.28 4.15 5.33
N LYS A 103 6.65 5.35 5.76
CA LYS A 103 7.77 6.08 5.13
C LYS A 103 9.05 5.66 5.83
N TYR A 104 10.02 5.21 5.05
CA TYR A 104 11.28 4.72 5.59
C TYR A 104 12.47 5.20 4.77
N ARG A 105 13.63 5.20 5.43
CA ARG A 105 14.93 5.38 4.79
C ARG A 105 15.73 4.10 4.98
N GLU A 106 16.38 3.64 3.93
CA GLU A 106 17.34 2.55 4.03
C GLU A 106 18.59 3.06 4.76
N LEU A 107 19.07 2.32 5.75
CA LEU A 107 20.28 2.65 6.50
C LEU A 107 21.57 2.29 5.72
N ASP A 108 21.46 2.09 4.40
CA ASP A 108 22.61 1.84 3.53
C ASP A 108 23.44 3.13 3.36
N PRO A 109 24.74 3.13 3.75
CA PRO A 109 25.62 4.29 3.57
C PRO A 109 25.81 4.72 2.10
N SER A 110 25.45 3.86 1.14
CA SER A 110 25.60 4.09 -0.30
C SER A 110 24.54 5.04 -0.90
N SER A 111 23.35 5.13 -0.29
CA SER A 111 22.24 5.97 -0.81
C SER A 111 21.44 6.71 0.30
N PRO A 112 22.12 7.50 1.15
CA PRO A 112 21.59 7.99 2.43
C PRO A 112 20.40 8.97 2.34
N GLN A 113 19.99 9.41 1.14
CA GLN A 113 19.00 10.47 0.98
C GLN A 113 17.63 10.01 0.46
N SER A 114 17.48 8.78 -0.06
CA SER A 114 16.20 8.36 -0.63
C SER A 114 15.20 8.01 0.49
N VAL A 115 14.04 8.68 0.48
CA VAL A 115 12.91 8.34 1.36
C VAL A 115 11.96 7.49 0.53
N ARG A 116 11.77 6.25 0.94
CA ARG A 116 10.85 5.30 0.31
C ARG A 116 9.54 5.26 1.08
N GLN A 117 8.47 4.88 0.40
CA GLN A 117 7.15 4.73 0.98
C GLN A 117 6.61 3.35 0.66
N LEU A 118 6.28 2.60 1.71
CA LEU A 118 5.62 1.30 1.62
C LEU A 118 4.17 1.44 2.08
N ILE A 119 3.23 0.92 1.30
CA ILE A 119 1.83 0.83 1.71
C ILE A 119 1.58 -0.60 2.17
N LEU A 120 1.16 -0.74 3.43
CA LEU A 120 0.89 -2.01 4.08
C LEU A 120 -0.62 -2.17 4.25
N PHE A 121 -1.24 -2.93 3.37
CA PHE A 121 -2.68 -3.21 3.46
C PHE A 121 -2.98 -4.16 4.62
N ARG A 122 -4.09 -3.95 5.34
CA ARG A 122 -4.49 -4.80 6.48
C ARG A 122 -4.68 -6.26 6.08
N ASP A 123 -5.16 -6.52 4.88
CA ASP A 123 -5.39 -7.87 4.35
C ASP A 123 -4.10 -8.58 3.91
N SER A 124 -2.96 -7.87 3.88
CA SER A 124 -1.64 -8.45 3.58
C SER A 124 -0.99 -9.15 4.76
N MET A 125 -1.57 -9.07 5.96
CA MET A 125 -1.05 -9.65 7.20
C MET A 125 -2.18 -10.16 8.09
N LYS A 126 -1.88 -10.88 9.18
CA LYS A 126 -2.92 -11.26 10.15
C LYS A 126 -3.43 -10.01 10.88
N GLU A 127 -4.68 -10.04 11.33
CA GLU A 127 -5.25 -8.90 12.07
C GLU A 127 -4.49 -8.58 13.35
N SER A 128 -4.03 -9.61 14.08
CA SER A 128 -3.19 -9.42 15.28
C SER A 128 -1.89 -8.71 14.94
N GLU A 129 -1.22 -9.13 13.86
CA GLU A 129 0.03 -8.53 13.37
C GLU A 129 -0.18 -7.07 12.94
N PHE A 130 -1.29 -6.77 12.26
CA PHE A 130 -1.65 -5.39 11.89
C PHE A 130 -1.89 -4.52 13.12
N ARG A 131 -2.59 -5.04 14.13
CA ARG A 131 -2.89 -4.32 15.37
C ARG A 131 -1.60 -4.03 16.16
N ASP A 132 -0.71 -5.03 16.23
CA ASP A 132 0.58 -4.88 16.91
C ASP A 132 1.50 -3.94 16.15
N LEU A 133 1.59 -4.04 14.82
CA LEU A 133 2.31 -3.08 13.96
C LEU A 133 1.80 -1.65 14.18
N SER A 134 0.48 -1.45 14.12
CA SER A 134 -0.15 -0.14 14.31
C SER A 134 0.16 0.45 15.69
N ARG A 135 0.13 -0.38 16.75
CA ARG A 135 0.52 0.03 18.10
C ARG A 135 2.00 0.39 18.16
N THR A 136 2.89 -0.49 17.71
CA THR A 136 4.34 -0.26 17.74
C THR A 136 4.71 0.98 16.93
N LEU A 137 4.17 1.18 15.74
CA LEU A 137 4.40 2.39 14.95
C LEU A 137 3.90 3.67 15.64
N LYS A 138 2.76 3.62 16.35
CA LYS A 138 2.30 4.76 17.16
C LYS A 138 3.23 5.07 18.33
N PHE A 139 3.76 4.05 18.99
CA PHE A 139 4.72 4.23 20.10
C PHE A 139 6.06 4.80 19.62
N TYR A 140 6.59 4.30 18.50
CA TYR A 140 7.87 4.74 17.94
C TYR A 140 7.77 6.01 17.07
N LYS A 141 6.57 6.58 16.89
CA LYS A 141 6.37 7.90 16.26
C LYS A 141 6.82 9.06 17.15
N ALA A 142 7.08 8.81 18.43
CA ALA A 142 7.37 9.83 19.44
C ALA A 142 8.85 10.25 19.56
N SER A 143 9.79 9.55 18.91
CA SER A 143 11.23 9.82 19.02
C SER A 143 11.73 10.75 17.92
#